data_AF-H1KFP2-F1
#
_entry.id   AF-H1KFP2-F1
#
_cell.length_a   1.000
_cell.length_b   1.000
_cell.length_c   1.000
_cell.angle_alpha   90.00
_cell.angle_beta   90.00
_cell.angle_gamma   90.00
#
_symmetry.space_group_name_H-M   'P 1'
#
loop_
_entity.id
_entity.type
_entity.pdbx_description
1 polymer ?
#
loop_
_entity_poly.entity_id
_entity_poly.type
_entity_poly.pdbx_seq_one_letter_code
_entity_poly.pdbx_strand_id
1 'polypeptide(L)'
;MPDDDAALKAAIESPETILLYGVPRERTPVLVAKVFGNGAKLVELAPVNSIPQCYVLRVDGSWSLSNNDPEPTLGSHTDEIVQAIADEFGISETEDDAGEPLPDEDRAPWPAIDMEIGVYWRARAWPEGYGPASKPAPAASA
;
A
#
# COMPACT_ATOMS: atom_id res chain seq x y z
N MET A 1 -16.09 -10.71 -7.23
CA MET A 1 -17.34 -10.43 -6.53
C MET A 1 -17.15 -9.10 -5.83
N PRO A 2 -17.97 -8.08 -6.12
CA PRO A 2 -17.83 -6.75 -5.52
C PRO A 2 -18.03 -6.76 -3.98
N ASP A 3 -18.73 -7.77 -3.46
CA ASP A 3 -18.93 -7.98 -2.01
C ASP A 3 -17.63 -8.29 -1.26
N ASP A 4 -16.73 -9.10 -1.85
CA ASP A 4 -15.46 -9.48 -1.22
C ASP A 4 -14.48 -8.29 -1.08
N ASP A 5 -14.53 -7.32 -2.00
CA ASP A 5 -13.62 -6.17 -1.99
C ASP A 5 -13.98 -5.18 -0.88
N ALA A 6 -15.27 -4.87 -0.74
CA ALA A 6 -15.77 -4.01 0.33
C ALA A 6 -15.58 -4.65 1.70
N ALA A 7 -15.79 -5.97 1.81
CA ALA A 7 -15.55 -6.72 3.04
C ALA A 7 -14.05 -6.76 3.40
N LEU A 8 -13.18 -6.99 2.42
CA LEU A 8 -11.73 -6.94 2.59
C LEU A 8 -11.27 -5.54 3.02
N LYS A 9 -11.79 -4.50 2.38
CA LYS A 9 -11.53 -3.09 2.75
C LYS A 9 -11.94 -2.85 4.20
N ALA A 10 -13.15 -3.21 4.60
CA ALA A 10 -13.59 -3.06 5.99
C ALA A 10 -12.69 -3.82 6.99
N ALA A 11 -12.23 -5.02 6.63
CA ALA A 11 -11.32 -5.81 7.46
C ALA A 11 -9.91 -5.20 7.58
N ILE A 12 -9.41 -4.56 6.52
CA ILE A 12 -8.09 -3.92 6.50
C ILE A 12 -8.11 -2.55 7.16
N GLU A 13 -9.15 -1.75 6.91
CA GLU A 13 -9.29 -0.36 7.38
C GLU A 13 -9.88 -0.27 8.79
N SER A 14 -9.53 -1.25 9.61
CA SER A 14 -9.87 -1.28 11.03
C SER A 14 -8.70 -0.73 11.84
N PRO A 15 -8.96 0.07 12.90
CA PRO A 15 -7.91 0.56 13.79
C PRO A 15 -7.10 -0.59 14.40
N GLU A 16 -5.78 -0.48 14.36
CA GLU A 16 -4.85 -1.43 14.95
C GLU A 16 -3.78 -0.72 15.79
N THR A 17 -3.32 -1.39 16.84
CA THR A 17 -2.18 -0.94 17.64
C THR A 17 -0.91 -1.67 17.21
N ILE A 18 0.12 -0.92 16.85
CA ILE A 18 1.45 -1.44 16.55
C ILE A 18 2.48 -0.92 17.54
N LEU A 19 3.60 -1.63 17.68
CA LEU A 19 4.78 -1.12 18.38
C LEU A 19 5.72 -0.44 17.38
N LEU A 20 5.79 0.88 17.46
CA LEU A 20 6.77 1.67 16.71
C LEU A 20 7.91 2.05 17.67
N TYR A 21 9.11 1.50 17.44
CA TYR A 21 10.27 1.67 18.34
C TYR A 21 9.97 1.32 19.82
N GLY A 22 9.14 0.29 20.04
CA GLY A 22 8.74 -0.15 21.38
C GLY A 22 7.62 0.68 22.03
N VAL A 23 7.12 1.71 21.36
CA VAL A 23 6.00 2.54 21.84
C VAL A 23 4.71 2.14 21.10
N PRO A 24 3.61 1.85 21.82
CA PRO A 24 2.33 1.57 21.18
C PRO A 24 1.83 2.80 20.42
N ARG A 25 1.44 2.60 19.17
CA ARG A 25 0.85 3.61 18.29
C ARG A 25 -0.38 3.03 17.61
N GLU A 26 -1.42 3.83 17.50
CA GLU A 26 -2.60 3.49 16.73
C GLU A 26 -2.42 3.92 15.27
N ARG A 27 -2.91 3.09 14.36
CA ARG A 27 -3.01 3.40 12.93
C ARG A 27 -4.27 2.79 12.36
N THR A 28 -4.75 3.34 11.26
CA THR A 28 -5.80 2.72 10.44
C THR A 28 -5.24 2.58 9.02
N PRO A 29 -4.83 1.37 8.60
CA PRO A 29 -4.34 1.15 7.24
C PRO A 29 -5.41 1.53 6.22
N VAL A 30 -4.99 1.87 5.01
CA VAL A 30 -5.91 2.15 3.90
C VAL A 30 -5.66 1.17 2.77
N LEU A 31 -6.69 0.48 2.29
CA LEU A 31 -6.59 -0.42 1.15
C LEU A 31 -6.63 0.39 -0.14
N VAL A 32 -5.59 0.26 -0.96
CA VAL A 32 -5.56 0.81 -2.32
C VAL A 32 -6.47 -0.03 -3.22
N ALA A 33 -7.36 0.63 -3.95
CA ALA A 33 -8.33 -0.03 -4.81
C ALA A 33 -7.66 -0.74 -5.99
N LYS A 34 -6.58 -0.17 -6.52
CA LYS A 34 -5.80 -0.78 -7.61
C LYS A 34 -5.20 -2.11 -7.17
N VAL A 35 -5.38 -3.14 -8.01
CA VAL A 35 -4.71 -4.43 -7.90
C VAL A 35 -3.56 -4.48 -8.90
N PHE A 36 -2.37 -4.79 -8.43
CA PHE A 36 -1.18 -4.91 -9.27
C PHE A 36 -0.94 -6.39 -9.61
N GLY A 37 -0.83 -6.68 -10.92
CA GLY A 37 -0.71 -8.05 -11.42
C GLY A 37 -1.88 -8.95 -11.02
N ASN A 38 -1.58 -10.14 -10.47
CA ASN A 38 -2.59 -11.09 -10.02
C ASN A 38 -3.15 -10.84 -8.60
N GLY A 39 -2.59 -9.88 -7.84
CA GLY A 39 -3.06 -9.53 -6.50
C GLY A 39 -2.95 -10.65 -5.44
N ALA A 40 -2.10 -11.66 -5.65
CA ALA A 40 -2.00 -12.82 -4.76
C ALA A 40 -1.31 -12.53 -3.41
N LYS A 41 -0.57 -11.42 -3.29
CA LYS A 41 0.13 -11.01 -2.06
C LYS A 41 -0.48 -9.71 -1.52
N LEU A 42 -0.55 -9.62 -0.19
CA LEU A 42 -0.75 -8.34 0.49
C LEU A 42 0.58 -7.77 0.98
N VAL A 43 0.74 -6.47 0.79
CA VAL A 43 1.92 -5.71 1.22
C VAL A 43 1.46 -4.47 1.96
N GLU A 44 2.12 -4.15 3.08
CA GLU A 44 2.07 -2.82 3.66
C GLU A 44 3.14 -1.96 3.03
N LEU A 45 2.77 -0.76 2.59
CA LEU A 45 3.68 0.28 2.12
C LEU A 45 3.44 1.55 2.93
N ALA A 46 4.49 2.19 3.41
CA ALA A 46 4.41 3.44 4.15
C ALA A 46 5.49 4.41 3.66
N PRO A 47 5.13 5.65 3.27
CA PRO A 47 6.09 6.75 3.21
C PRO A 47 6.73 6.95 4.58
N VAL A 48 8.04 7.21 4.63
CA VAL A 48 8.79 7.28 5.89
C VAL A 48 8.26 8.34 6.85
N ASN A 49 7.77 9.47 6.34
CA ASN A 49 7.16 10.55 7.14
C ASN A 49 5.74 10.25 7.64
N SER A 50 5.06 9.27 7.03
CA SER A 50 3.68 8.93 7.38
C SER A 50 3.58 7.83 8.44
N ILE A 51 4.70 7.20 8.82
CA ILE A 51 4.73 6.15 9.85
C ILE A 51 4.15 6.71 11.16
N PRO A 52 3.14 6.06 11.78
CA PRO A 52 2.75 4.66 11.62
C PRO A 52 1.72 4.35 10.53
N GLN A 53 1.14 5.35 9.85
CA GLN A 53 0.15 5.13 8.80
C GLN A 53 0.75 4.33 7.64
N CYS A 54 -0.08 3.51 6.99
CA CYS A 54 0.34 2.70 5.86
C CYS A 54 -0.80 2.45 4.88
N TYR A 55 -0.41 2.27 3.63
CA TYR A 55 -1.23 1.73 2.56
C TYR A 55 -1.11 0.21 2.56
N VAL A 56 -2.18 -0.46 2.17
CA VAL A 56 -2.21 -1.90 1.93
C VAL A 56 -2.46 -2.13 0.45
N LEU A 57 -1.58 -2.92 -0.15
CA LEU A 57 -1.52 -3.16 -1.59
C LEU A 57 -1.78 -4.63 -1.87
N ARG A 58 -2.50 -4.89 -2.95
CA ARG A 58 -2.62 -6.23 -3.55
C ARG A 58 -1.67 -6.31 -4.73
N VAL A 59 -0.59 -7.06 -4.58
CA VAL A 59 0.49 -7.14 -5.57
C VAL A 59 0.64 -8.54 -6.14
N ASP A 60 1.36 -8.64 -7.25
CA ASP A 60 1.57 -9.91 -7.91
C ASP A 60 2.35 -10.89 -7.03
N GLY A 61 1.90 -12.14 -7.00
CA GLY A 61 2.56 -13.22 -6.27
C GLY A 61 4.02 -13.46 -6.70
N SER A 62 4.41 -13.07 -7.91
CA SER A 62 5.78 -13.22 -8.42
C SER A 62 6.75 -12.14 -7.95
N TRP A 63 6.26 -11.00 -7.45
CA TRP A 63 7.14 -9.90 -7.05
C TRP A 63 7.91 -10.24 -5.78
N SER A 64 9.24 -10.06 -5.79
CA SER A 64 10.03 -10.15 -4.56
C SER A 64 9.86 -8.87 -3.72
N LEU A 65 9.84 -9.04 -2.40
CA LEU A 65 9.80 -7.94 -1.44
C LEU A 65 11.21 -7.49 -1.02
N SER A 66 12.26 -8.10 -1.56
CA SER A 66 13.65 -7.74 -1.33
C SER A 66 14.25 -7.18 -2.60
N ASN A 67 14.82 -5.97 -2.55
CA ASN A 67 15.54 -5.38 -3.68
C ASN A 67 16.85 -6.10 -4.03
N ASN A 68 17.28 -7.07 -3.21
CA ASN A 68 18.47 -7.88 -3.48
C ASN A 68 18.17 -9.16 -4.27
N ASP A 69 16.89 -9.48 -4.47
CA ASP A 69 16.46 -10.66 -5.21
C ASP A 69 16.38 -10.36 -6.72
N PRO A 70 16.35 -11.41 -7.57
CA PRO A 70 16.09 -11.22 -8.98
C PRO A 70 14.72 -10.59 -9.25
N GLU A 71 14.67 -9.77 -10.29
CA GLU A 71 13.47 -9.09 -10.77
C GLU A 71 12.35 -10.06 -11.20
N PRO A 72 11.07 -9.64 -11.12
CA PRO A 72 10.60 -8.32 -10.67
C PRO A 72 10.60 -8.18 -9.15
N THR A 73 11.15 -7.09 -8.64
CA THR A 73 11.02 -6.70 -7.22
C THR A 73 9.93 -5.64 -7.06
N LEU A 74 9.38 -5.50 -5.85
CA LEU A 74 8.44 -4.42 -5.54
C LEU A 74 9.11 -3.06 -5.75
N GLY A 75 10.41 -2.95 -5.44
CA GLY A 75 11.21 -1.75 -5.67
C GLY A 75 11.11 -1.22 -7.09
N SER A 76 11.20 -2.10 -8.09
CA SER A 76 11.06 -1.73 -9.51
C SER A 76 9.66 -1.29 -9.94
N HIS A 77 8.66 -1.54 -9.11
CA HIS A 77 7.27 -1.11 -9.32
C HIS A 77 6.87 0.08 -8.43
N THR A 78 7.80 0.65 -7.66
CA THR A 78 7.50 1.71 -6.69
C THR A 78 6.87 2.93 -7.35
N ASP A 79 7.41 3.42 -8.47
CA ASP A 79 6.85 4.56 -9.19
C ASP A 79 5.39 4.33 -9.62
N GLU A 80 5.08 3.14 -10.16
CA GLU A 80 3.71 2.78 -10.55
C GLU A 80 2.77 2.73 -9.35
N ILE A 81 3.26 2.21 -8.22
CA ILE A 81 2.49 2.10 -6.98
C ILE A 81 2.21 3.49 -6.41
N VAL A 82 3.24 4.34 -6.28
CA VAL A 82 3.12 5.69 -5.74
C VAL A 82 2.19 6.53 -6.61
N GLN A 83 2.32 6.44 -7.94
CA GLN A 83 1.42 7.11 -8.86
C GLN A 83 -0.03 6.65 -8.66
N ALA A 84 -0.27 5.35 -8.53
CA ALA A 84 -1.63 4.84 -8.29
C ALA A 84 -2.23 5.30 -6.96
N ILE A 85 -1.42 5.45 -5.91
CA ILE A 85 -1.86 6.00 -4.62
C ILE A 85 -2.21 7.48 -4.79
N ALA A 86 -1.37 8.25 -5.49
CA ALA A 86 -1.61 9.65 -5.78
C ALA A 86 -2.88 9.88 -6.61
N ASP A 87 -3.12 9.03 -7.62
CA ASP A 87 -4.36 9.06 -8.42
C ASP A 87 -5.61 8.77 -7.58
N GLU A 88 -5.49 7.94 -6.53
CA GLU A 88 -6.62 7.54 -5.68
C GLU A 88 -6.90 8.52 -4.53
N PHE A 89 -5.85 9.01 -3.86
CA PHE A 89 -5.96 9.79 -2.62
C PHE A 89 -5.42 11.21 -2.71
N GLY A 90 -4.81 11.58 -3.83
CA GLY A 90 -4.13 12.86 -4.01
C GLY A 90 -2.68 12.86 -3.53
N ILE A 91 -2.02 13.98 -3.81
CA ILE A 91 -0.62 14.24 -3.44
C ILE A 91 -0.62 15.20 -2.24
N SER A 92 0.21 14.91 -1.24
CA SER A 92 0.53 15.84 -0.17
C SER A 92 1.81 16.57 -0.56
N GLU A 93 1.66 17.74 -1.18
CA GLU A 93 2.78 18.56 -1.62
C GLU A 93 3.55 19.10 -0.41
N THR A 94 4.89 19.07 -0.46
CA THR A 94 5.73 19.61 0.61
C THR A 94 6.24 21.01 0.32
N GLU A 95 6.15 21.45 -0.94
CA GLU A 95 6.60 22.73 -1.47
C GLU A 95 5.52 23.36 -2.37
N ASP A 96 5.53 24.69 -2.49
CA ASP A 96 4.65 25.44 -3.41
C ASP A 96 5.23 25.53 -4.84
N ASP A 97 4.51 26.18 -5.77
CA ASP A 97 4.97 26.39 -7.16
C ASP A 97 6.33 27.15 -7.26
N ALA A 98 6.76 27.83 -6.20
CA ALA A 98 8.04 28.54 -6.14
C ALA A 98 9.17 27.68 -5.53
N GLY A 99 8.86 26.47 -5.05
CA GLY A 99 9.79 25.58 -4.35
C GLY A 99 10.01 25.98 -2.88
N GLU A 100 9.10 26.74 -2.30
CA GLU A 100 9.16 27.09 -0.87
C GLU A 100 8.37 26.07 -0.05
N PRO A 101 8.87 25.64 1.13
CA PRO A 101 8.22 24.61 1.92
C PRO A 101 6.82 25.04 2.39
N LEU A 102 5.81 24.22 2.07
CA LEU A 102 4.45 24.40 2.55
C LEU A 102 4.35 24.06 4.05
N PRO A 103 3.68 24.91 4.85
CA PRO A 103 3.41 24.59 6.24
C PRO A 103 2.46 23.39 6.34
N ASP A 104 2.54 22.63 7.43
CA ASP A 104 1.77 21.38 7.58
C ASP A 104 0.24 21.57 7.50
N GLU A 105 -0.28 22.77 7.77
CA GLU A 105 -1.71 23.09 7.67
C GLU A 105 -2.24 23.17 6.24
N ASP A 106 -1.37 23.47 5.27
CA ASP A 106 -1.69 23.56 3.85
C ASP A 106 -1.47 22.23 3.12
N ARG A 107 -0.85 21.24 3.79
CA ARG A 107 -0.60 19.91 3.24
C ARG A 107 -1.88 19.08 3.22
N ALA A 108 -2.07 18.34 2.13
CA ALA A 108 -3.19 17.41 2.04
C ALA A 108 -3.06 16.34 3.16
N PRO A 109 -4.12 16.09 3.94
CA PRO A 109 -4.06 15.14 5.05
C PRO A 109 -3.95 13.70 4.53
N TRP A 110 -3.54 12.79 5.40
CA TRP A 110 -3.67 11.35 5.15
C TRP A 110 -5.10 11.00 4.69
N PRO A 111 -5.30 10.19 3.63
CA PRO A 111 -4.31 9.32 2.96
C PRO A 111 -3.66 9.88 1.69
N ALA A 112 -3.52 11.21 1.54
CA ALA A 112 -2.71 11.75 0.45
C ALA A 112 -1.24 11.36 0.61
N ILE A 113 -0.56 11.03 -0.50
CA ILE A 113 0.83 10.56 -0.49
C ILE A 113 1.81 11.70 -0.75
N ASP A 114 2.87 11.74 0.06
CA ASP A 114 4.08 12.52 -0.23
C ASP A 114 4.98 11.70 -1.16
N MET A 115 5.19 12.21 -2.37
CA MET A 115 5.95 11.54 -3.43
C MET A 115 7.46 11.80 -3.35
N GLU A 116 7.90 12.75 -2.53
CA GLU A 116 9.31 13.17 -2.42
C GLU A 116 10.11 12.30 -1.45
N ILE A 117 9.41 11.46 -0.68
CA ILE A 117 9.99 10.62 0.37
C ILE A 117 10.06 9.16 -0.03
N GLY A 118 11.16 8.51 0.39
CA GLY A 118 11.32 7.08 0.27
C GLY A 118 10.21 6.30 0.98
N VAL A 119 9.83 5.17 0.40
CA VAL A 119 8.83 4.27 0.97
C VAL A 119 9.49 3.05 1.60
N TYR A 120 8.88 2.56 2.66
CA TYR A 120 9.18 1.26 3.26
C TYR A 120 8.04 0.30 2.96
N TRP A 121 8.36 -0.98 2.79
CA TRP A 121 7.34 -2.03 2.65
C TRP A 121 7.66 -3.29 3.44
N ARG A 122 6.60 -4.05 3.73
CA ARG A 122 6.69 -5.40 4.30
C ARG A 122 5.52 -6.27 3.87
N ALA A 123 5.72 -7.58 3.93
CA ALA A 123 4.62 -8.53 3.76
C ALA A 123 3.53 -8.30 4.81
N ARG A 124 2.27 -8.36 4.40
CA ARG A 124 1.10 -8.40 5.29
C ARG A 124 0.40 -9.74 5.12
N ALA A 125 -0.04 -10.32 6.23
CA ALA A 125 -0.93 -11.47 6.16
C ALA A 125 -2.32 -11.03 5.66
N TRP A 126 -3.00 -11.93 4.95
CA TRP A 126 -4.42 -11.77 4.67
C TRP A 126 -5.24 -11.83 5.97
N PRO A 127 -6.28 -10.99 6.13
CA PRO A 127 -7.20 -11.15 7.23
C PRO A 127 -7.86 -12.53 7.20
N GLU A 128 -8.27 -13.06 8.35
CA GLU A 128 -8.85 -14.40 8.44
C GLU A 128 -10.10 -14.53 7.55
N GLY A 129 -10.16 -15.59 6.74
CA GLY A 129 -11.24 -15.81 5.78
C GLY A 129 -11.05 -15.11 4.43
N TYR A 130 -9.98 -14.34 4.25
CA TYR A 130 -9.62 -13.68 3.00
C TYR A 130 -8.33 -14.26 2.41
N GLY A 131 -8.09 -13.95 1.14
CA GLY A 131 -6.89 -14.36 0.41
C GLY A 131 -7.20 -14.88 -0.98
N PRO A 132 -6.18 -15.17 -1.79
CA PRO A 132 -6.38 -15.92 -3.00
C PRO A 132 -6.92 -17.30 -2.61
N ALA A 133 -8.25 -17.47 -2.61
CA ALA A 133 -8.85 -18.78 -2.79
C ALA A 133 -8.18 -19.34 -4.05
N SER A 134 -7.39 -20.41 -3.91
CA SER A 134 -6.61 -21.03 -5.00
C SER A 134 -7.47 -21.04 -6.26
N LYS A 135 -7.26 -20.07 -7.15
CA LYS A 135 -8.01 -19.98 -8.38
C LYS A 135 -7.60 -21.23 -9.14
N PRO A 136 -8.50 -22.20 -9.42
CA PRO A 136 -8.11 -23.31 -10.27
C PRO A 136 -7.60 -22.67 -11.57
N ALA A 137 -6.37 -23.02 -11.95
CA ALA A 137 -5.81 -22.58 -13.21
C ALA A 137 -6.85 -22.82 -14.32
N PRO A 138 -7.06 -21.88 -15.25
CA PRO A 138 -7.92 -22.15 -16.39
C PRO A 138 -7.42 -23.45 -17.03
N ALA A 139 -8.30 -24.44 -17.11
CA ALA A 139 -7.97 -25.72 -17.72
C ALA A 139 -7.39 -25.40 -19.09
N ALA A 140 -6.11 -25.76 -19.29
CA ALA A 140 -5.49 -25.68 -20.59
C ALA A 140 -6.35 -26.52 -21.54
N SER A 141 -7.01 -25.86 -22.49
CA SER A 141 -7.70 -26.55 -23.57
C SER A 141 -6.65 -27.37 -24.32
N ALA A 142 -6.84 -28.69 -24.27
CA ALA A 142 -6.05 -29.68 -25.01
C ALA A 142 -6.28 -29.57 -26.52
#